data_AF-A0A1Q5S788-F1
#
_entry.id   AF-A0A1Q5S788-F1
#
_cell.length_a   1.000
_cell.length_b   1.000
_cell.length_c   1.000
_cell.angle_alpha   90.00
_cell.angle_beta   90.00
_cell.angle_gamma   90.00
#
_symmetry.space_group_name_H-M   'P 1'
#
loop_
_entity.id
_entity.type
_entity.pdbx_description
1 polymer ?
#
loop_
_entity_poly.entity_id
_entity_poly.type
_entity_poly.pdbx_seq_one_letter_code
_entity_poly.pdbx_strand_id
1 'polypeptide(L)'
;MLSFKTLGTMTRPRPAIAFVAATLLIGGTATEASAKSRHHRHHHHQARNDSSSDWRSANASMTPSSGTGHSFSGVASFYGNESGSKTASGQRFNQNAMTAAHRSLPFGTKLRVTHGGRSVIVTINDRGPFVRGRVLDLSTGAARAIGLTGAGVGRVTAEVVS
;
A
#
# COMPACT_ATOMS: atom_id res chain seq x y z
N MET A 1 27.21 38.79 51.62
CA MET A 1 27.92 39.59 50.59
C MET A 1 27.98 38.79 49.30
N LEU A 2 27.80 39.49 48.18
CA LEU A 2 27.49 39.00 46.84
C LEU A 2 28.59 38.11 46.21
N SER A 3 28.20 37.12 45.42
CA SER A 3 29.04 36.62 44.34
C SER A 3 28.17 36.17 43.16
N PHE A 4 28.02 37.08 42.19
CA PHE A 4 27.48 36.80 40.86
C PHE A 4 28.53 36.06 40.03
N LYS A 5 28.14 34.98 39.36
CA LYS A 5 28.91 34.38 38.26
C LYS A 5 28.04 34.29 36.99
N THR A 6 28.26 35.29 36.14
CA THR A 6 28.47 35.25 34.68
C THR A 6 27.59 34.32 33.82
N LEU A 7 26.65 34.93 33.09
CA LEU A 7 26.03 34.39 31.87
C LEU A 7 27.08 34.28 30.74
N GLY A 8 27.11 33.14 30.05
CA GLY A 8 27.82 32.97 28.78
C GLY A 8 26.87 32.49 27.69
N THR A 9 26.35 33.41 26.88
CA THR A 9 25.62 33.11 25.63
C THR A 9 26.60 33.21 24.46
N MET A 10 26.98 32.06 23.87
CA MET A 10 27.80 32.03 22.65
C MET A 10 26.92 32.09 21.39
N THR A 11 27.00 33.23 20.72
CA THR A 11 26.43 33.53 19.40
C THR A 11 27.28 32.89 18.30
N ARG A 12 26.68 32.14 17.37
CA ARG A 12 27.34 31.75 16.09
C ARG A 12 26.67 32.48 14.92
N PRO A 13 27.41 33.25 14.09
CA PRO A 13 26.84 33.90 12.91
C PRO A 13 26.70 32.92 11.73
N ARG A 14 25.61 33.13 10.97
CA ARG A 14 25.27 32.48 9.70
C ARG A 14 26.04 33.12 8.55
N PRO A 15 26.65 32.37 7.61
CA PRO A 15 27.04 32.93 6.33
C PRO A 15 25.85 32.91 5.36
N ALA A 16 25.31 34.09 5.07
CA ALA A 16 24.44 34.33 3.91
C ALA A 16 25.34 34.55 2.68
N ILE A 17 25.11 33.82 1.59
CA ILE A 17 25.76 34.07 0.30
C ILE A 17 24.67 34.56 -0.66
N ALA A 18 24.90 35.77 -1.16
CA ALA A 18 24.00 36.54 -2.01
C ALA A 18 24.50 36.54 -3.47
N PHE A 19 23.53 36.38 -4.39
CA PHE A 19 23.39 36.88 -5.76
C PHE A 19 24.58 36.96 -6.73
N VAL A 20 24.41 36.33 -7.91
CA VAL A 20 24.71 36.97 -9.21
C VAL A 20 23.60 36.65 -10.21
N ALA A 21 22.97 37.68 -10.74
CA ALA A 21 22.06 37.65 -11.88
C ALA A 21 22.85 37.85 -13.17
N ALA A 22 22.49 37.13 -14.24
CA ALA A 22 22.93 37.45 -15.59
C ALA A 22 21.80 37.14 -16.59
N THR A 23 21.11 38.19 -17.02
CA THR A 23 20.21 38.21 -18.16
C THR A 23 21.02 38.33 -19.46
N LEU A 24 20.75 37.48 -20.45
CA LEU A 24 21.12 37.75 -21.85
C LEU A 24 19.90 37.54 -22.74
N LEU A 25 19.40 38.64 -23.32
CA LEU A 25 18.41 38.68 -24.39
C LEU A 25 19.16 38.88 -25.72
N ILE A 26 19.08 37.92 -26.65
CA ILE A 26 19.33 38.16 -28.08
C ILE A 26 18.31 37.35 -28.87
N GLY A 27 17.53 38.06 -29.70
CA GLY A 27 16.47 37.50 -30.55
C GLY A 27 16.98 36.95 -31.89
N GLY A 28 16.11 36.19 -32.55
CA GLY A 28 16.25 35.77 -33.95
C GLY A 28 14.87 35.72 -34.62
N THR A 29 14.78 36.30 -35.81
CA THR A 29 13.57 36.51 -36.61
C THR A 29 13.47 35.52 -37.78
N ALA A 30 12.22 35.10 -38.07
CA ALA A 30 11.69 34.56 -39.34
C ALA A 30 12.26 33.19 -39.82
N THR A 31 11.57 32.32 -40.57
CA THR A 31 10.30 32.40 -41.29
C THR A 31 9.66 30.99 -41.42
N GLU A 32 8.40 31.01 -41.86
CA GLU A 32 7.43 29.97 -42.20
C GLU A 32 7.92 28.58 -42.64
N ALA A 33 7.24 27.55 -42.11
CA ALA A 33 6.89 26.36 -42.89
C ALA A 33 5.57 25.75 -42.36
N SER A 34 4.51 25.99 -43.13
CA SER A 34 3.22 25.32 -43.06
C SER A 34 3.39 23.83 -43.38
N ALA A 35 2.98 22.95 -42.47
CA ALA A 35 2.81 21.53 -42.74
C ALA A 35 1.60 20.96 -41.99
N LYS A 36 0.46 20.99 -42.70
CA LYS A 36 -0.53 19.91 -42.80
C LYS A 36 -1.07 19.37 -41.47
N SER A 37 -2.11 20.06 -41.00
CA SER A 37 -3.17 19.53 -40.15
C SER A 37 -3.56 18.10 -40.58
N ARG A 38 -3.19 17.13 -39.73
CA ARG A 38 -3.75 15.78 -39.73
C ARG A 38 -4.54 15.65 -38.44
N HIS A 39 -5.86 15.73 -38.59
CA HIS A 39 -6.84 15.38 -37.58
C HIS A 39 -6.64 13.93 -37.15
N HIS A 40 -5.84 13.70 -36.11
CA HIS A 40 -5.99 12.50 -35.31
C HIS A 40 -7.23 12.70 -34.46
N ARG A 41 -8.34 12.08 -34.90
CA ARG A 41 -9.47 11.78 -34.02
C ARG A 41 -8.91 10.99 -32.85
N HIS A 42 -8.69 11.67 -31.73
CA HIS A 42 -8.55 11.00 -30.45
C HIS A 42 -9.92 10.37 -30.18
N HIS A 43 -10.03 9.08 -30.48
CA HIS A 43 -11.07 8.26 -29.92
C HIS A 43 -10.95 8.38 -28.41
N HIS A 44 -11.85 9.15 -27.82
CA HIS A 44 -12.11 9.21 -26.40
C HIS A 44 -12.67 7.83 -26.03
N HIS A 45 -11.80 6.83 -25.92
CA HIS A 45 -12.15 5.64 -25.17
C HIS A 45 -12.24 6.12 -23.72
N GLN A 46 -13.47 6.44 -23.32
CA GLN A 46 -13.87 6.40 -21.92
C GLN A 46 -13.61 4.98 -21.45
N ALA A 47 -12.37 4.72 -21.04
CA ALA A 47 -12.04 3.62 -20.17
C ALA A 47 -12.79 3.90 -18.88
N ARG A 48 -14.02 3.39 -18.81
CA ARG A 48 -14.77 3.29 -17.58
C ARG A 48 -13.84 2.59 -16.60
N ASN A 49 -13.50 3.30 -15.54
CA ASN A 49 -12.62 2.88 -14.48
C ASN A 49 -13.34 1.82 -13.62
N ASP A 50 -13.71 0.70 -14.24
CA ASP A 50 -14.49 -0.39 -13.65
C ASP A 50 -13.57 -1.55 -13.21
N SER A 51 -12.26 -1.30 -13.08
CA SER A 51 -11.29 -2.32 -12.65
C SER A 51 -11.56 -2.87 -11.25
N SER A 52 -12.49 -2.26 -10.48
CA SER A 52 -12.99 -2.80 -9.22
C SER A 52 -14.06 -3.90 -9.36
N SER A 53 -14.75 -3.98 -10.49
CA SER A 53 -15.82 -4.96 -10.74
C SER A 53 -15.33 -6.21 -11.49
N ASP A 54 -14.27 -6.08 -12.29
CA ASP A 54 -13.70 -7.20 -13.07
C ASP A 54 -13.12 -8.30 -12.18
N TRP A 55 -12.38 -7.96 -11.12
CA TRP A 55 -11.75 -8.97 -10.24
C TRP A 55 -12.76 -9.71 -9.35
N ARG A 56 -13.84 -9.03 -8.93
CA ARG A 56 -14.95 -9.65 -8.19
C ARG A 56 -15.62 -10.71 -9.06
N SER A 57 -15.80 -10.39 -10.34
CA SER A 57 -16.39 -11.28 -11.34
C SER A 57 -15.48 -12.47 -11.67
N ALA A 58 -14.16 -12.26 -11.73
CA ALA A 58 -13.20 -13.35 -11.96
C ALA A 58 -13.11 -14.36 -10.79
N ASN A 59 -13.38 -13.92 -9.55
CA ASN A 59 -13.46 -14.82 -8.40
C ASN A 59 -14.85 -15.46 -8.22
N ALA A 60 -15.90 -14.87 -8.80
CA ALA A 60 -17.27 -15.41 -8.75
C ALA A 60 -17.47 -16.67 -9.60
N SER A 61 -16.61 -16.91 -10.60
CA SER A 61 -16.62 -18.15 -11.39
C SER A 61 -15.98 -19.34 -10.68
N MET A 62 -15.26 -19.11 -9.58
CA MET A 62 -14.87 -20.15 -8.63
C MET A 62 -15.92 -20.20 -7.54
N THR A 63 -17.03 -20.87 -7.79
CA THR A 63 -18.09 -21.13 -6.80
C THR A 63 -17.42 -21.63 -5.51
N PRO A 64 -17.40 -20.85 -4.41
CA PRO A 64 -16.95 -21.39 -3.14
C PRO A 64 -17.94 -22.50 -2.82
N SER A 65 -17.45 -23.74 -2.71
CA SER A 65 -18.26 -24.86 -2.29
C SER A 65 -18.92 -24.46 -0.98
N SER A 66 -20.23 -24.24 -1.01
CA SER A 66 -21.08 -24.06 0.16
C SER A 66 -21.03 -25.37 0.95
N GLY A 67 -20.02 -25.52 1.79
CA GLY A 67 -19.78 -26.74 2.56
C GLY A 67 -18.75 -26.49 3.65
N THR A 68 -19.23 -26.35 4.89
CA THR A 68 -18.45 -26.38 6.14
C THR A 68 -17.34 -25.33 6.24
N GLY A 69 -17.60 -24.25 7.00
CA GLY A 69 -16.68 -23.14 7.24
C GLY A 69 -15.23 -23.58 7.42
N HIS A 70 -14.44 -23.43 6.36
CA HIS A 70 -13.04 -23.80 6.36
C HIS A 70 -12.29 -22.88 7.33
N SER A 71 -11.90 -23.43 8.46
CA SER A 71 -11.07 -22.76 9.45
C SER A 71 -9.68 -23.34 9.48
N PHE A 72 -8.70 -22.49 9.78
CA PHE A 72 -7.33 -22.91 9.99
C PHE A 72 -6.69 -22.06 11.08
N SER A 73 -5.61 -22.56 11.66
CA SER A 73 -4.86 -21.86 12.71
C SER A 73 -3.37 -22.02 12.50
N GLY A 74 -2.60 -21.04 12.95
CA GLY A 74 -1.16 -21.08 12.84
C GLY A 74 -0.52 -19.74 13.15
N VAL A 75 0.79 -19.64 12.90
CA VAL A 75 1.53 -18.40 13.10
C VAL A 75 1.21 -17.45 11.96
N ALA A 76 0.82 -16.22 12.30
CA ALA A 76 0.73 -15.12 11.37
C ALA A 76 1.82 -14.08 11.61
N SER A 77 2.14 -13.32 10.58
CA SER A 77 2.92 -12.09 10.67
C SER A 77 2.21 -10.94 9.97
N PHE A 78 2.89 -9.83 9.75
CA PHE A 78 2.38 -8.74 8.94
C PHE A 78 3.45 -8.15 8.03
N TYR A 79 2.99 -7.50 6.95
CA TYR A 79 3.81 -6.82 5.96
C TYR A 79 3.30 -5.39 5.72
N GLY A 80 4.18 -4.51 5.25
CA GLY A 80 3.87 -3.07 5.17
C GLY A 80 4.96 -2.19 4.56
N ASN A 81 6.24 -2.58 4.68
CA ASN A 81 7.35 -1.77 4.20
C ASN A 81 7.46 -1.69 2.67
N GLU A 82 6.81 -2.58 1.92
CA GLU A 82 6.81 -2.62 0.45
C GLU A 82 5.76 -1.70 -0.19
N SER A 83 5.70 -0.45 0.28
CA SER A 83 4.69 0.52 -0.15
C SER A 83 4.76 0.82 -1.65
N GLY A 84 3.62 0.71 -2.35
CA GLY A 84 3.46 1.10 -3.75
C GLY A 84 3.60 -0.02 -4.80
N SER A 85 4.09 -1.19 -4.40
CA SER A 85 4.17 -2.39 -5.25
C SER A 85 2.79 -2.98 -5.57
N LYS A 86 2.69 -3.73 -6.67
CA LYS A 86 1.50 -4.53 -6.97
C LYS A 86 1.50 -5.80 -6.11
N THR A 87 0.36 -6.13 -5.53
CA THR A 87 0.12 -7.45 -4.93
C THR A 87 -0.02 -8.52 -6.02
N ALA A 88 -0.01 -9.79 -5.64
CA ALA A 88 -0.22 -10.90 -6.58
C ALA A 88 -1.61 -10.90 -7.25
N SER A 89 -2.60 -10.20 -6.68
CA SER A 89 -3.90 -9.95 -7.36
C SER A 89 -3.83 -8.85 -8.42
N GLY A 90 -2.70 -8.13 -8.53
CA GLY A 90 -2.52 -6.99 -9.42
C GLY A 90 -2.95 -5.64 -8.84
N GLN A 91 -3.56 -5.63 -7.65
CA GLN A 91 -3.96 -4.41 -6.94
C GLN A 91 -2.73 -3.68 -6.39
N ARG A 92 -2.82 -2.34 -6.25
CA ARG A 92 -1.78 -1.59 -5.53
C ARG A 92 -1.86 -1.94 -4.05
N PHE A 93 -0.72 -2.30 -3.46
CA PHE A 93 -0.66 -2.58 -2.04
C PHE A 93 -0.96 -1.32 -1.20
N ASN A 94 -1.87 -1.46 -0.24
CA ASN A 94 -2.16 -0.46 0.77
C ASN A 94 -1.99 -1.08 2.15
N GLN A 95 -0.92 -0.69 2.85
CA GLN A 95 -0.60 -1.19 4.19
C GLN A 95 -1.71 -0.96 5.24
N ASN A 96 -2.60 0.01 5.02
CA ASN A 96 -3.69 0.35 5.93
C ASN A 96 -5.01 -0.37 5.59
N ALA A 97 -5.10 -1.06 4.45
CA ALA A 97 -6.30 -1.78 4.06
C ALA A 97 -6.47 -3.07 4.88
N MET A 98 -7.70 -3.59 4.96
CA MET A 98 -7.98 -4.87 5.65
C MET A 98 -7.76 -6.04 4.68
N THR A 99 -6.50 -6.35 4.41
CA THR A 99 -6.10 -7.39 3.45
C THR A 99 -5.06 -8.34 4.05
N ALA A 100 -4.88 -9.49 3.39
CA ALA A 100 -3.89 -10.48 3.80
C ALA A 100 -3.36 -11.29 2.60
N ALA A 101 -2.20 -11.90 2.79
CA ALA A 101 -1.57 -12.84 1.89
C ALA A 101 -1.81 -14.28 2.36
N HIS A 102 -2.23 -15.15 1.44
CA HIS A 102 -2.35 -16.59 1.68
C HIS A 102 -1.87 -17.39 0.46
N ARG A 103 -1.33 -18.59 0.70
CA ARG A 103 -0.60 -19.35 -0.34
C ARG A 103 -1.49 -19.79 -1.48
N SER A 104 -2.70 -20.25 -1.16
CA SER A 104 -3.57 -20.94 -2.11
C SER A 104 -5.03 -20.51 -2.06
N LEU A 105 -5.42 -19.63 -1.12
CA LEU A 105 -6.82 -19.20 -1.07
C LEU A 105 -7.11 -18.34 -2.30
N PRO A 106 -8.30 -18.47 -2.92
CA PRO A 106 -8.71 -17.59 -4.01
C PRO A 106 -8.61 -16.12 -3.62
N PHE A 107 -8.23 -15.26 -4.57
CA PHE A 107 -8.20 -13.83 -4.31
C PHE A 107 -9.62 -13.31 -4.16
N GLY A 108 -9.91 -12.59 -3.08
CA GLY A 108 -11.27 -12.16 -2.75
C GLY A 108 -11.92 -12.97 -1.65
N THR A 109 -11.35 -14.13 -1.26
CA THR A 109 -11.79 -14.84 -0.06
C THR A 109 -11.72 -13.90 1.15
N LYS A 110 -12.81 -13.82 1.90
CA LYS A 110 -12.87 -13.09 3.16
C LYS A 110 -12.58 -14.03 4.32
N LEU A 111 -11.70 -13.60 5.22
CA LEU A 111 -11.38 -14.32 6.45
C LEU A 111 -11.75 -13.49 7.67
N ARG A 112 -12.43 -14.09 8.64
CA ARG A 112 -12.44 -13.61 10.02
C ARG A 112 -11.19 -14.13 10.71
N VAL A 113 -10.27 -13.22 11.01
CA VAL A 113 -8.99 -13.55 11.65
C VAL A 113 -9.02 -13.08 13.10
N THR A 114 -8.68 -13.97 14.02
CA THR A 114 -8.73 -13.73 15.47
C THR A 114 -7.36 -13.92 16.10
N HIS A 115 -6.94 -12.95 16.92
CA HIS A 115 -5.72 -12.98 17.74
C HIS A 115 -6.01 -12.36 19.10
N GLY A 116 -5.59 -13.03 20.19
CA GLY A 116 -5.70 -12.46 21.54
C GLY A 116 -7.11 -11.99 21.93
N GLY A 117 -8.16 -12.66 21.45
CA GLY A 117 -9.57 -12.30 21.70
C GLY A 117 -10.12 -11.17 20.82
N ARG A 118 -9.33 -10.63 19.89
CA ARG A 118 -9.75 -9.59 18.93
C ARG A 118 -9.84 -10.16 17.53
N SER A 119 -10.82 -9.72 16.75
CA SER A 119 -11.02 -10.21 15.38
C SER A 119 -11.13 -9.09 14.35
N VAL A 120 -10.74 -9.40 13.12
CA VAL A 120 -10.87 -8.51 11.95
C VAL A 120 -11.27 -9.32 10.72
N ILE A 121 -12.05 -8.72 9.83
CA ILE A 121 -12.35 -9.29 8.52
C ILE A 121 -11.32 -8.77 7.53
N VAL A 122 -10.60 -9.68 6.86
CA VAL A 122 -9.65 -9.35 5.80
C VAL A 122 -10.04 -9.97 4.48
N THR A 123 -9.61 -9.38 3.39
CA THR A 123 -9.71 -9.97 2.04
C THR A 123 -8.35 -10.50 1.59
N ILE A 124 -8.31 -11.73 1.09
CA ILE A 124 -7.09 -12.28 0.49
C ILE A 124 -6.85 -11.57 -0.85
N ASN A 125 -5.72 -10.87 -0.98
CA ASN A 125 -5.37 -10.18 -2.23
C ASN A 125 -3.90 -10.35 -2.62
N ASP A 126 -3.17 -11.20 -1.91
CA ASP A 126 -1.76 -11.42 -2.14
C ASP A 126 -1.31 -12.86 -1.88
N ARG A 127 -0.08 -13.19 -2.26
CA ARG A 127 0.52 -14.52 -2.10
C ARG A 127 1.64 -14.51 -1.07
N GLY A 128 1.78 -15.64 -0.40
CA GLY A 128 2.61 -15.80 0.80
C GLY A 128 1.81 -16.47 1.90
N PRO A 129 2.36 -16.68 3.11
CA PRO A 129 3.74 -16.39 3.49
C PRO A 129 4.72 -17.34 2.80
N PHE A 130 5.92 -16.86 2.43
CA PHE A 130 6.98 -17.75 1.94
C PHE A 130 7.92 -18.23 3.06
N VAL A 131 7.80 -17.65 4.25
CA VAL A 131 8.49 -18.12 5.45
C VAL A 131 7.83 -19.39 5.97
N ARG A 132 8.64 -20.43 6.22
CA ARG A 132 8.17 -21.72 6.78
C ARG A 132 7.52 -21.49 8.16
N GLY A 133 6.47 -22.25 8.44
CA GLY A 133 5.74 -22.18 9.72
C GLY A 133 4.71 -21.06 9.83
N ARG A 134 4.68 -20.08 8.92
CA ARG A 134 3.62 -19.06 8.87
C ARG A 134 2.47 -19.50 7.98
N VAL A 135 1.23 -19.23 8.38
CA VAL A 135 0.01 -19.56 7.62
C VAL A 135 -0.62 -18.34 6.96
N LEU A 136 -0.37 -17.13 7.49
CA LEU A 136 -1.00 -15.90 7.02
C LEU A 136 -0.09 -14.70 7.23
N ASP A 137 0.00 -13.79 6.27
CA ASP A 137 0.63 -12.49 6.48
C ASP A 137 -0.43 -11.39 6.32
N LEU A 138 -0.67 -10.61 7.38
CA LEU A 138 -1.66 -9.53 7.40
C LEU A 138 -1.05 -8.23 6.88
N SER A 139 -1.86 -7.32 6.34
CA SER A 139 -1.43 -5.93 6.22
C SER A 139 -1.13 -5.33 7.61
N THR A 140 -0.27 -4.32 7.67
CA THR A 140 -0.01 -3.58 8.93
C THR A 140 -1.29 -3.04 9.58
N GLY A 141 -2.28 -2.62 8.78
CA GLY A 141 -3.58 -2.14 9.25
C GLY A 141 -4.39 -3.24 9.94
N ALA A 142 -4.51 -4.41 9.30
CA ALA A 142 -5.24 -5.54 9.85
C ALA A 142 -4.55 -6.10 11.10
N ALA A 143 -3.22 -6.18 11.10
CA ALA A 143 -2.43 -6.60 12.26
C ALA A 143 -2.62 -5.68 13.46
N ARG A 144 -2.66 -4.35 13.23
CA ARG A 144 -2.98 -3.37 14.28
C ARG A 144 -4.37 -3.57 14.86
N ALA A 145 -5.37 -3.86 14.01
CA ALA A 145 -6.76 -4.03 14.43
C ALA A 145 -6.95 -5.17 15.45
N ILE A 146 -6.11 -6.21 15.37
CA ILE A 146 -6.13 -7.35 16.32
C ILE A 146 -4.99 -7.33 17.34
N GLY A 147 -4.16 -6.28 17.35
CA GLY A 147 -3.06 -6.12 18.31
C GLY A 147 -1.81 -6.97 18.05
N LEU A 148 -1.66 -7.55 16.86
CA LEU A 148 -0.54 -8.45 16.52
C LEU A 148 0.80 -7.70 16.40
N THR A 149 0.78 -6.40 16.09
CA THR A 149 2.00 -5.64 15.77
C THR A 149 3.00 -5.53 16.91
N GLY A 150 2.55 -5.62 18.17
CA GLY A 150 3.45 -5.55 19.33
C GLY A 150 4.46 -6.70 19.38
N ALA A 151 4.06 -7.90 18.95
CA ALA A 151 4.90 -9.10 18.99
C ALA A 151 5.59 -9.42 17.65
N GLY A 152 5.23 -8.74 16.56
CA GLY A 152 5.74 -9.06 15.21
C GLY A 152 5.02 -10.25 14.56
N VAL A 153 4.93 -11.35 15.31
CA VAL A 153 4.28 -12.62 14.92
C VAL A 153 3.41 -13.14 16.05
N GLY A 154 2.45 -14.00 15.73
CA GLY A 154 1.58 -14.58 16.75
C GLY A 154 0.63 -15.62 16.21
N ARG A 155 0.07 -16.45 17.09
CA ARG A 155 -0.94 -17.44 16.71
C ARG A 155 -2.26 -16.77 16.39
N VAL A 156 -2.88 -17.17 15.29
CA VAL A 156 -4.21 -16.73 14.87
C VAL A 156 -5.09 -17.92 14.54
N THR A 157 -6.41 -17.70 14.65
CA THR A 157 -7.44 -18.56 14.05
C THR A 157 -8.08 -17.77 12.92
N ALA A 158 -8.22 -18.39 11.74
CA ALA A 158 -8.82 -17.77 10.57
C ALA A 158 -9.95 -18.64 10.04
N GLU A 159 -11.08 -18.01 9.72
CA GLU A 159 -12.30 -18.68 9.26
C GLU A 159 -12.79 -18.02 7.99
N VAL A 160 -13.08 -18.81 6.96
CA VAL A 160 -13.70 -18.31 5.73
C VAL A 160 -15.11 -17.79 6.02
N VAL A 161 -15.38 -16.56 5.62
CA VAL A 161 -16.70 -15.93 5.72
C VAL A 161 -17.39 -16.06 4.36
N SER A 162 -18.45 -16.87 4.33
CA SER A 162 -19.36 -17.07 3.19
C SER A 162 -20.40 -15.97 3.10
#